data_AF-A0A971BVP0-F1
#
_entry.id   AF-A0A971BVP0-F1
#
_cell.length_a   1.000
_cell.length_b   1.000
_cell.length_c   1.000
_cell.angle_alpha   90.00
_cell.angle_beta   90.00
_cell.angle_gamma   90.00
#
_symmetry.space_group_name_H-M   'P 1'
#
loop_
_entity.id
_entity.type
_entity.pdbx_description
1 polymer ?
#
loop_
_entity_poly.entity_id
_entity_poly.type
_entity_poly.pdbx_seq_one_letter_code
_entity_poly.pdbx_strand_id
1 'polypeptide(L)'
;MSRAVLLGRRALVVAGAFGAGCLPSARLASRLFGGPTITSLGDGNPGASNVRKAYGLPAALLVAGMDVFKGWFPVYLARRFRADANVAGAVYVAPVLAHIAVVGGKGAAAALGACHGWDPPAMMLVEAGLIWGTAKGYHAPAVAAALVGLPSIQWLLGRSPRTIAWTLVCTSLLVWGRLRGSHRGRQALSPRVLRERLLWDREAAGLRKEEGLCG
;
A
#
# COMPACT_ATOMS: atom_id res chain seq x y z
N MET A 1 2.65 -9.17 -36.20
CA MET A 1 3.35 -8.27 -35.23
C MET A 1 4.52 -9.05 -34.63
N SER A 2 5.74 -8.50 -34.60
CA SER A 2 6.91 -9.25 -34.13
C SER A 2 6.87 -9.49 -32.60
N ARG A 3 7.51 -10.56 -32.12
CA ARG A 3 7.62 -10.85 -30.67
C ARG A 3 8.25 -9.69 -29.90
N ALA A 4 9.23 -9.01 -30.50
CA ALA A 4 9.88 -7.83 -29.91
C ALA A 4 8.91 -6.68 -29.66
N VAL A 5 8.03 -6.37 -30.64
CA VAL A 5 7.02 -5.30 -30.50
C VAL A 5 6.02 -5.64 -29.39
N LEU A 6 5.62 -6.91 -29.29
CA LEU A 6 4.71 -7.35 -28.22
C LEU A 6 5.36 -7.23 -26.83
N LEU A 7 6.62 -7.66 -26.68
CA LEU A 7 7.36 -7.53 -25.43
C LEU A 7 7.54 -6.06 -25.03
N GLY A 8 7.89 -5.19 -25.97
CA GLY A 8 8.01 -3.75 -25.73
C GLY A 8 6.70 -3.13 -25.24
N ARG A 9 5.56 -3.49 -25.84
CA ARG A 9 4.23 -3.02 -25.38
C ARG A 9 3.92 -3.49 -23.96
N ARG A 10 4.20 -4.76 -23.63
CA ARG A 10 3.98 -5.31 -22.28
C ARG A 10 4.82 -4.58 -21.24
N ALA A 11 6.09 -4.37 -21.54
CA ALA A 11 7.01 -3.64 -20.65
C ALA A 11 6.54 -2.19 -20.41
N LEU A 12 6.09 -1.49 -21.46
CA LEU A 12 5.60 -0.12 -21.35
C LEU A 12 4.36 -0.02 -20.46
N VAL A 13 3.42 -0.97 -20.56
CA VAL A 13 2.22 -1.00 -19.72
C VAL A 13 2.59 -1.19 -18.24
N VAL A 14 3.50 -2.12 -17.94
CA VAL A 14 3.98 -2.35 -16.56
C VAL A 14 4.75 -1.13 -16.04
N ALA A 15 5.59 -0.51 -16.87
CA ALA A 15 6.32 0.71 -16.53
C ALA A 15 5.37 1.89 -16.25
N GLY A 16 4.29 2.03 -17.02
CA GLY A 16 3.25 3.03 -16.76
C GLY A 16 2.56 2.82 -15.42
N ALA A 17 2.22 1.57 -15.08
CA ALA A 17 1.65 1.23 -13.77
C ALA A 17 2.62 1.52 -12.61
N PHE A 18 3.91 1.22 -12.79
CA PHE A 18 4.96 1.57 -11.82
C PHE A 18 5.08 3.09 -11.67
N GLY A 19 5.12 3.83 -12.78
CA GLY A 19 5.17 5.29 -12.81
C GLY A 19 4.01 5.95 -12.08
N ALA A 20 2.79 5.41 -12.20
CA ALA A 20 1.64 5.87 -11.44
C ALA A 20 1.88 5.76 -9.92
N GLY A 21 2.47 4.65 -9.46
CA GLY A 21 2.80 4.43 -8.05
C GLY A 21 3.86 5.38 -7.49
N CYS A 22 4.75 5.91 -8.35
CA CYS A 22 5.77 6.89 -7.99
C CYS A 22 5.21 8.28 -7.59
N LEU A 23 3.92 8.54 -7.81
CA LEU A 23 3.31 9.83 -7.48
C LEU A 23 3.39 10.09 -5.96
N PRO A 24 4.09 11.15 -5.51
CA PRO A 24 4.32 11.43 -4.09
C PRO A 24 3.16 12.22 -3.47
N SER A 25 1.96 11.62 -3.49
CA SER A 25 0.67 12.14 -3.02
C SER A 25 0.76 12.97 -1.74
N ALA A 26 1.41 12.46 -0.70
CA ALA A 26 1.52 13.13 0.60
C ALA A 26 2.40 14.39 0.56
N ARG A 27 3.45 14.42 -0.27
CA ARG A 27 4.27 15.62 -0.48
C ARG A 27 3.53 16.68 -1.27
N LEU A 28 2.74 16.27 -2.27
CA LEU A 28 1.85 17.18 -3.00
C LEU A 28 0.83 17.81 -2.05
N ALA A 29 0.18 16.98 -1.22
CA ALA A 29 -0.76 17.47 -0.21
C ALA A 29 -0.09 18.45 0.78
N SER A 30 1.11 18.16 1.31
CA SER A 30 1.79 19.12 2.19
C SER A 30 1.95 20.51 1.58
N ARG A 31 2.27 20.59 0.28
CA ARG A 31 2.39 21.86 -0.44
C ARG A 31 1.03 22.56 -0.60
N LEU A 32 -0.03 21.81 -0.92
CA LEU A 32 -1.39 22.36 -1.05
C LEU A 32 -1.93 22.91 0.27
N PHE A 33 -1.56 22.30 1.39
CA PHE A 33 -1.94 22.74 2.73
C PHE A 33 -0.92 23.69 3.38
N GLY A 34 0.05 24.21 2.60
CA GLY A 34 0.93 25.31 3.00
C GLY A 34 1.99 24.97 4.06
N GLY A 35 2.25 23.68 4.32
CA GLY A 35 3.12 23.24 5.41
C GLY A 35 4.45 22.62 4.98
N PRO A 36 5.32 22.28 5.94
CA PRO A 36 6.57 21.53 5.70
C PRO A 36 6.31 20.18 5.00
N THR A 37 7.32 19.63 4.34
CA THR A 37 7.17 18.33 3.67
C THR A 37 6.78 17.25 4.70
N ILE A 38 5.75 16.46 4.45
CA ILE A 38 5.27 15.45 5.42
C ILE A 38 6.35 14.50 5.96
N THR A 39 7.38 14.21 5.16
CA THR A 39 8.50 13.35 5.59
C THR A 39 9.36 14.00 6.67
N SER A 40 9.27 15.31 6.89
CA SER A 40 9.93 15.99 8.01
C SER A 40 9.06 16.05 9.28
N LEU A 41 7.82 15.55 9.25
CA LEU A 41 6.85 15.65 10.34
C LEU A 41 6.49 14.27 10.90
N GLY A 42 6.08 14.26 12.17
CA GLY A 42 5.61 13.06 12.86
C GLY A 42 6.60 11.90 12.74
N ASP A 43 6.10 10.75 12.29
CA ASP A 43 6.87 9.52 12.14
C ASP A 43 7.69 9.48 10.82
N GLY A 44 7.60 10.52 9.99
CA GLY A 44 8.32 10.64 8.72
C GLY A 44 7.76 9.78 7.58
N ASN A 45 6.67 9.04 7.79
CA ASN A 45 6.02 8.27 6.73
C ASN A 45 5.18 9.19 5.82
N PRO A 46 5.29 9.08 4.49
CA PRO A 46 4.47 9.83 3.53
C PRO A 46 3.10 9.17 3.31
N GLY A 47 2.41 8.79 4.38
CA GLY A 47 1.10 8.12 4.33
C GLY A 47 -0.02 8.96 4.96
N ALA A 48 -1.26 8.62 4.61
CA ALA A 48 -2.46 9.32 5.07
C ALA A 48 -2.56 9.43 6.61
N SER A 49 -2.11 8.42 7.35
CA SER A 49 -2.12 8.44 8.83
C SER A 49 -1.24 9.54 9.42
N ASN A 50 -0.04 9.78 8.85
CA ASN A 50 0.84 10.86 9.30
C ASN A 50 0.31 12.22 8.83
N VAL A 51 -0.21 12.28 7.59
CA VAL A 51 -0.87 13.49 7.05
C VAL A 51 -2.07 13.90 7.92
N ARG A 52 -2.87 12.96 8.42
CA ARG A 52 -3.99 13.25 9.32
C ARG A 52 -3.54 13.96 10.59
N LYS A 53 -2.41 13.52 11.17
CA LYS A 53 -1.85 14.11 12.39
C LYS A 53 -1.28 15.51 12.15
N ALA A 54 -0.70 15.75 10.97
CA ALA A 54 -0.06 17.02 10.63
C ALA A 54 -1.03 18.07 10.06
N TYR A 55 -1.99 17.66 9.23
CA TYR A 55 -2.81 18.52 8.38
C TYR A 55 -4.32 18.25 8.47
N GLY A 56 -4.74 17.38 9.37
CA GLY A 56 -6.15 17.06 9.61
C GLY A 56 -6.76 16.08 8.60
N LEU A 57 -8.05 15.79 8.80
CA LEU A 57 -8.77 14.77 8.04
C LEU A 57 -8.90 15.07 6.54
N PRO A 58 -9.19 16.31 6.07
CA PRO A 58 -9.33 16.59 4.64
C PRO A 58 -8.07 16.27 3.84
N ALA A 59 -6.90 16.67 4.35
CA ALA A 59 -5.60 16.36 3.73
C ALA A 59 -5.34 14.84 3.68
N ALA A 60 -5.69 14.12 4.74
CA ALA A 60 -5.52 12.67 4.80
C ALA A 60 -6.42 11.93 3.80
N LEU A 61 -7.68 12.36 3.65
CA LEU A 61 -8.61 11.79 2.67
C LEU A 61 -8.14 12.04 1.24
N LEU A 62 -7.63 13.24 0.94
CA LEU A 62 -7.04 13.54 -0.37
C LEU A 62 -5.87 12.59 -0.68
N VAL A 63 -4.95 12.41 0.26
CA VAL A 63 -3.80 11.51 0.09
C VAL A 63 -4.22 10.05 -0.05
N ALA A 64 -5.14 9.58 0.80
CA ALA A 64 -5.68 8.24 0.72
C ALA A 64 -6.38 7.99 -0.62
N GLY A 65 -7.19 8.95 -1.09
CA GLY A 65 -7.87 8.87 -2.38
C GLY A 65 -6.90 8.81 -3.56
N MET A 66 -5.88 9.66 -3.58
CA MET A 66 -4.83 9.63 -4.61
C MET A 66 -4.04 8.30 -4.60
N ASP A 67 -3.71 7.79 -3.41
CA ASP A 67 -2.99 6.52 -3.27
C ASP A 67 -3.86 5.31 -3.67
N VAL A 68 -5.14 5.29 -3.30
CA VAL A 68 -6.09 4.27 -3.77
C VAL A 68 -6.23 4.34 -5.28
N PHE A 69 -6.43 5.54 -5.84
CA PHE A 69 -6.65 5.71 -7.28
C PHE A 69 -5.45 5.24 -8.11
N LYS A 70 -4.21 5.60 -7.73
CA LYS A 70 -3.01 5.18 -8.47
C LYS A 70 -2.76 3.66 -8.41
N GLY A 71 -3.25 3.00 -7.37
CA GLY A 71 -3.24 1.54 -7.27
C GLY A 71 -4.33 0.90 -8.11
N TRP A 72 -5.53 1.45 -8.07
CA TRP A 72 -6.71 0.90 -8.75
C TRP A 72 -6.68 1.09 -10.28
N PHE A 73 -6.40 2.31 -10.74
CA PHE A 73 -6.61 2.70 -12.13
C PHE A 73 -5.80 1.86 -13.14
N PRO A 74 -4.50 1.58 -12.95
CA PRO A 74 -3.74 0.74 -13.87
C PRO A 74 -4.30 -0.69 -13.97
N VAL A 75 -4.73 -1.26 -12.84
CA VAL A 75 -5.25 -2.63 -12.76
C VAL A 75 -6.62 -2.74 -13.41
N TYR A 76 -7.48 -1.74 -13.17
CA TYR A 76 -8.76 -1.61 -13.84
C TYR A 76 -8.58 -1.60 -15.36
N LEU A 77 -7.66 -0.78 -15.88
CA LEU A 77 -7.38 -0.72 -17.32
C LEU A 77 -6.84 -2.05 -17.86
N ALA A 78 -5.89 -2.69 -17.16
CA ALA A 78 -5.35 -3.98 -17.58
C ALA A 78 -6.44 -5.05 -17.72
N ARG A 79 -7.42 -5.08 -16.79
CA ARG A 79 -8.57 -5.99 -16.89
C ARG A 79 -9.55 -5.58 -17.98
N ARG A 80 -9.85 -4.28 -18.08
CA ARG A 80 -10.78 -3.74 -19.09
C ARG A 80 -10.32 -4.05 -20.52
N PHE A 81 -9.01 -4.06 -20.75
CA PHE A 81 -8.36 -4.40 -22.01
C PHE A 81 -7.91 -5.85 -22.11
N ARG A 82 -8.30 -6.73 -21.16
CA ARG A 82 -8.01 -8.17 -21.17
C ARG A 82 -6.52 -8.48 -21.36
N ALA A 83 -5.67 -7.75 -20.63
CA ALA A 83 -4.24 -8.01 -20.63
C ALA A 83 -3.93 -9.47 -20.27
N ASP A 84 -2.83 -9.99 -20.80
CA ASP A 84 -2.29 -11.29 -20.43
C ASP A 84 -2.17 -11.43 -18.90
N ALA A 85 -2.47 -12.61 -18.37
CA ALA A 85 -2.56 -12.82 -16.93
C ALA A 85 -1.28 -12.44 -16.16
N ASN A 86 -0.10 -12.65 -16.75
CA ASN A 86 1.17 -12.27 -16.11
C ASN A 86 1.41 -10.76 -16.20
N VAL A 87 1.00 -10.12 -17.30
CA VAL A 87 1.05 -8.66 -17.44
C VAL A 87 0.08 -7.99 -16.48
N ALA A 88 -1.15 -8.50 -16.36
CA ALA A 88 -2.14 -8.00 -15.42
C ALA A 88 -1.67 -8.16 -13.97
N GLY A 89 -1.05 -9.30 -13.62
CA GLY A 89 -0.44 -9.52 -12.32
C GLY A 89 0.72 -8.55 -12.04
N ALA A 90 1.61 -8.32 -13.02
CA ALA A 90 2.68 -7.33 -12.89
C ALA A 90 2.14 -5.91 -12.72
N VAL A 91 1.11 -5.52 -13.47
CA VAL A 91 0.42 -4.23 -13.31
C VAL A 91 -0.25 -4.10 -11.95
N TYR A 92 -0.75 -5.20 -11.38
CA TYR A 92 -1.34 -5.23 -10.04
C TYR A 92 -0.32 -4.90 -8.94
N VAL A 93 0.89 -5.46 -8.97
CA VAL A 93 1.90 -5.18 -7.94
C VAL A 93 2.76 -3.94 -8.21
N ALA A 94 2.92 -3.53 -9.48
CA ALA A 94 3.80 -2.42 -9.86
C ALA A 94 3.56 -1.09 -9.11
N PRO A 95 2.33 -0.54 -9.00
CA PRO A 95 2.11 0.73 -8.31
C PRO A 95 2.36 0.63 -6.81
N VAL A 96 2.09 -0.53 -6.19
CA VAL A 96 2.35 -0.79 -4.77
C VAL A 96 3.85 -0.84 -4.51
N LEU A 97 4.59 -1.59 -5.34
CA LEU A 97 6.04 -1.65 -5.29
C LEU A 97 6.67 -0.26 -5.43
N ALA A 98 6.24 0.51 -6.43
CA ALA A 98 6.73 1.87 -6.66
C ALA A 98 6.48 2.80 -5.45
N HIS A 99 5.28 2.76 -4.87
CA HIS A 99 4.97 3.57 -3.69
C HIS A 99 5.89 3.20 -2.50
N ILE A 100 6.15 1.91 -2.29
CA ILE A 100 7.02 1.48 -1.18
C ILE A 100 8.49 1.79 -1.48
N ALA A 101 8.98 1.44 -2.66
CA ALA A 101 10.38 1.54 -3.03
C ALA A 101 10.83 3.00 -3.25
N VAL A 102 10.03 3.77 -4.01
CA VAL A 102 10.39 5.12 -4.50
C VAL A 102 9.81 6.22 -3.61
N VAL A 103 8.51 6.17 -3.31
CA VAL A 103 7.87 7.20 -2.47
C VAL A 103 8.27 7.04 -1.00
N GLY A 104 8.52 5.80 -0.57
CA GLY A 104 8.92 5.47 0.81
C GLY A 104 7.75 5.34 1.78
N GLY A 105 6.54 5.09 1.28
CA GLY A 105 5.37 4.78 2.11
C GLY A 105 5.23 3.29 2.37
N LYS A 106 4.25 2.90 3.21
CA LYS A 106 3.99 1.49 3.56
C LYS A 106 3.08 0.76 2.57
N GLY A 107 2.45 1.48 1.65
CA GLY A 107 1.70 0.89 0.53
C GLY A 107 0.24 0.50 0.80
N ALA A 108 -0.27 0.63 2.03
CA ALA A 108 -1.61 0.14 2.38
C ALA A 108 -2.74 0.70 1.50
N ALA A 109 -2.80 2.03 1.30
CA ALA A 109 -3.82 2.66 0.46
C ALA A 109 -3.65 2.31 -1.03
N ALA A 110 -2.41 2.27 -1.52
CA ALA A 110 -2.12 1.84 -2.90
C ALA A 110 -2.54 0.39 -3.16
N ALA A 111 -2.28 -0.50 -2.20
CA ALA A 111 -2.71 -1.89 -2.32
C ALA A 111 -4.22 -2.06 -2.19
N LEU A 112 -4.90 -1.28 -1.34
CA LEU A 112 -6.36 -1.28 -1.27
C LEU A 112 -6.97 -1.04 -2.66
N GLY A 113 -6.50 -0.01 -3.36
CA GLY A 113 -6.93 0.27 -4.73
C GLY A 113 -6.56 -0.83 -5.71
N ALA A 114 -5.31 -1.32 -5.66
CA ALA A 114 -4.84 -2.38 -6.54
C ALA A 114 -5.65 -3.69 -6.37
N CYS A 115 -5.98 -4.06 -5.12
CA CYS A 115 -6.77 -5.25 -4.80
C CYS A 115 -8.23 -5.13 -5.29
N HIS A 116 -8.84 -3.95 -5.14
CA HIS A 116 -10.15 -3.65 -5.75
C HIS A 116 -10.11 -3.76 -7.27
N GLY A 117 -9.02 -3.30 -7.89
CA GLY A 117 -8.81 -3.48 -9.33
C GLY A 117 -8.65 -4.95 -9.71
N TRP A 118 -7.92 -5.73 -8.92
CA TRP A 118 -7.54 -7.12 -9.20
C TRP A 118 -8.69 -8.11 -9.06
N ASP A 119 -9.35 -8.12 -7.89
CA ASP A 119 -10.45 -9.02 -7.56
C ASP A 119 -11.50 -8.33 -6.66
N PRO A 120 -12.38 -7.48 -7.25
CA PRO A 120 -13.34 -6.70 -6.49
C PRO A 120 -14.25 -7.55 -5.57
N PRO A 121 -14.83 -8.69 -6.02
CA PRO A 121 -15.65 -9.50 -5.13
C PRO A 121 -14.91 -10.00 -3.88
N ALA A 122 -13.66 -10.48 -4.04
CA ALA A 122 -12.87 -10.92 -2.90
C ALA A 122 -12.50 -9.74 -1.98
N MET A 123 -12.15 -8.59 -2.58
CA MET A 123 -11.82 -7.38 -1.83
C MET A 123 -13.02 -6.86 -1.03
N MET A 124 -14.23 -6.83 -1.59
CA MET A 124 -15.45 -6.37 -0.89
C MET A 124 -15.74 -7.21 0.37
N LEU A 125 -15.52 -8.52 0.33
CA LEU A 125 -15.72 -9.39 1.50
C LEU A 125 -14.73 -9.09 2.63
N VAL A 126 -13.47 -8.81 2.30
CA VAL A 126 -12.44 -8.47 3.28
C VAL A 126 -12.58 -7.03 3.78
N GLU A 127 -13.04 -6.12 2.92
CA GLU A 127 -13.15 -4.69 3.21
C GLU A 127 -14.16 -4.40 4.33
N ALA A 128 -15.21 -5.20 4.48
CA ALA A 128 -16.14 -5.06 5.61
C ALA A 128 -15.42 -5.13 6.97
N GLY A 129 -14.50 -6.09 7.13
CA GLY A 129 -13.67 -6.22 8.33
C GLY A 129 -12.67 -5.06 8.49
N LEU A 130 -12.11 -4.58 7.37
CA LEU A 130 -11.24 -3.40 7.36
C LEU A 130 -11.96 -2.13 7.81
N ILE A 131 -13.17 -1.88 7.29
CA ILE A 131 -14.02 -0.74 7.65
C ILE A 131 -14.39 -0.82 9.13
N TRP A 132 -14.92 -1.97 9.57
CA TRP A 132 -15.32 -2.18 10.96
C TRP A 132 -14.14 -1.97 11.92
N GLY A 133 -12.99 -2.60 11.64
CA GLY A 133 -11.81 -2.47 12.48
C GLY A 133 -11.27 -1.04 12.51
N THR A 134 -11.29 -0.34 11.38
CA THR A 134 -10.90 1.09 11.32
C THR A 134 -11.84 1.96 12.15
N ALA A 135 -13.16 1.75 12.04
CA ALA A 135 -14.17 2.47 12.82
C ALA A 135 -14.04 2.24 14.33
N LYS A 136 -13.55 1.07 14.76
CA LYS A 136 -13.27 0.74 16.16
C LYS A 136 -11.88 1.14 16.65
N GLY A 137 -11.07 1.80 15.82
CA GLY A 137 -9.70 2.22 16.18
C GLY A 137 -8.64 1.12 16.03
N TYR A 138 -9.01 -0.06 15.53
CA TYR A 138 -8.12 -1.20 15.24
C TYR A 138 -7.65 -1.22 13.77
N HIS A 139 -7.38 -0.06 13.17
CA HIS A 139 -7.02 0.05 11.76
C HIS A 139 -5.83 -0.84 11.36
N ALA A 140 -4.73 -0.80 12.11
CA ALA A 140 -3.51 -1.55 11.78
C ALA A 140 -3.70 -3.09 11.86
N PRO A 141 -4.33 -3.64 12.92
CA PRO A 141 -4.73 -5.04 12.95
C PRO A 141 -5.71 -5.42 11.84
N ALA A 142 -6.68 -4.55 11.52
CA ALA A 142 -7.66 -4.81 10.47
C ALA A 142 -6.97 -4.94 9.10
N VAL A 143 -5.98 -4.10 8.81
CA VAL A 143 -5.13 -4.25 7.61
C VAL A 143 -4.31 -5.55 7.68
N ALA A 144 -3.74 -5.91 8.85
CA ALA A 144 -3.00 -7.17 8.98
C ALA A 144 -3.89 -8.39 8.72
N ALA A 145 -5.12 -8.39 9.25
CA ALA A 145 -6.13 -9.41 8.98
C ALA A 145 -6.48 -9.46 7.50
N ALA A 146 -6.61 -8.30 6.82
CA ALA A 146 -6.87 -8.25 5.39
C ALA A 146 -5.75 -8.86 4.54
N LEU A 147 -4.47 -8.74 4.96
CA LEU A 147 -3.33 -9.36 4.27
C LEU A 147 -3.45 -10.89 4.20
N VAL A 148 -3.98 -11.51 5.25
CA VAL A 148 -4.21 -12.97 5.31
C VAL A 148 -5.57 -13.34 4.72
N GLY A 149 -6.57 -12.49 4.96
CA GLY A 149 -7.95 -12.70 4.54
C GLY A 149 -8.10 -12.73 3.03
N LEU A 150 -7.46 -11.82 2.30
CA LEU A 150 -7.65 -11.71 0.84
C LEU A 150 -7.26 -12.98 0.06
N PRO A 151 -6.04 -13.54 0.19
CA PRO A 151 -5.71 -14.80 -0.50
C PRO A 151 -6.58 -15.97 -0.02
N SER A 152 -6.99 -15.98 1.25
CA SER A 152 -7.89 -17.01 1.81
C SER A 152 -9.29 -16.95 1.19
N ILE A 153 -9.87 -15.75 1.08
CA ILE A 153 -11.17 -15.53 0.42
C ILE A 153 -11.07 -15.86 -1.06
N GLN A 154 -9.98 -15.51 -1.74
CA GLN A 154 -9.78 -15.89 -3.13
C GLN A 154 -9.75 -17.41 -3.32
N TRP A 155 -9.09 -18.13 -2.41
CA TRP A 155 -9.11 -19.60 -2.42
C TRP A 155 -10.52 -20.15 -2.23
N LEU A 156 -11.28 -19.63 -1.25
CA LEU A 156 -12.68 -20.04 -1.01
C LEU A 156 -13.61 -19.74 -2.19
N LEU A 157 -13.36 -18.66 -2.93
CA LEU A 157 -14.08 -18.31 -4.15
C LEU A 157 -13.62 -19.10 -5.39
N GLY A 158 -12.73 -20.08 -5.24
CA GLY A 158 -12.25 -20.92 -6.34
C GLY A 158 -11.39 -20.16 -7.36
N ARG A 159 -10.70 -19.07 -6.94
CA ARG A 159 -9.82 -18.32 -7.83
C ARG A 159 -8.62 -19.15 -8.23
N SER A 160 -8.12 -18.92 -9.45
CA SER A 160 -6.98 -19.67 -9.98
C SER A 160 -5.75 -19.55 -9.06
N PRO A 161 -4.89 -20.58 -8.97
CA PRO A 161 -3.65 -20.51 -8.20
C PRO A 161 -2.76 -19.33 -8.59
N ARG A 162 -2.77 -18.94 -9.88
CA ARG A 162 -2.05 -17.77 -10.38
C ARG A 162 -2.57 -16.46 -9.81
N THR A 163 -3.89 -16.33 -9.66
CA THR A 163 -4.53 -15.15 -9.06
C THR A 163 -4.09 -14.98 -7.60
N ILE A 164 -4.16 -16.08 -6.85
CA ILE A 164 -3.76 -16.13 -5.43
C ILE A 164 -2.25 -15.85 -5.30
N ALA A 165 -1.41 -16.42 -6.16
CA ALA A 165 0.03 -16.18 -6.16
C ALA A 165 0.37 -14.69 -6.31
N TRP A 166 -0.25 -13.97 -7.24
CA TRP A 166 -0.03 -12.52 -7.38
C TRP A 166 -0.50 -11.74 -6.15
N THR A 167 -1.62 -12.14 -5.53
CA THR A 167 -2.08 -11.56 -4.25
C THR A 167 -1.06 -11.79 -3.14
N LEU A 168 -0.47 -12.98 -3.04
CA LEU A 168 0.60 -13.28 -2.08
C LEU A 168 1.85 -12.43 -2.33
N VAL A 169 2.20 -12.13 -3.58
CA VAL A 169 3.28 -11.18 -3.89
C VAL A 169 2.92 -9.79 -3.37
N CYS A 170 1.70 -9.31 -3.61
CA CYS A 170 1.26 -8.00 -3.13
C CYS A 170 1.23 -7.90 -1.61
N THR A 171 0.73 -8.92 -0.91
CA THR A 171 0.70 -8.94 0.56
C THR A 171 2.10 -9.03 1.15
N SER A 172 3.01 -9.77 0.51
CA SER A 172 4.44 -9.80 0.86
C SER A 172 5.10 -8.43 0.72
N LEU A 173 4.75 -7.65 -0.31
CA LEU A 173 5.23 -6.27 -0.46
C LEU A 173 4.74 -5.37 0.68
N LEU A 174 3.49 -5.53 1.14
CA LEU A 174 2.95 -4.76 2.27
C LEU A 174 3.62 -5.12 3.59
N VAL A 175 3.89 -6.41 3.81
CA VAL A 175 4.71 -6.89 4.93
C VAL A 175 6.10 -6.25 4.86
N TRP A 176 6.74 -6.28 3.70
CA TRP A 176 8.03 -5.62 3.50
C TRP A 176 7.98 -4.11 3.76
N GLY A 177 6.94 -3.41 3.29
CA GLY A 177 6.72 -1.99 3.54
C GLY A 177 6.61 -1.67 5.04
N ARG A 178 5.87 -2.49 5.80
CA ARG A 178 5.78 -2.39 7.26
C ARG A 178 7.11 -2.68 7.94
N LEU A 179 7.84 -3.71 7.51
CA LEU A 179 9.12 -4.12 8.07
C LEU A 179 10.24 -3.12 7.78
N ARG A 180 10.23 -2.46 6.62
CA ARG A 180 11.20 -1.41 6.27
C ARG A 180 11.05 -0.20 7.20
N GLY A 181 9.80 0.19 7.49
CA GLY A 181 9.47 1.37 8.27
C GLY A 181 9.94 2.67 7.61
N SER A 182 9.81 3.76 8.34
CA SER A 182 10.23 5.09 7.90
C SER A 182 11.75 5.27 7.97
N HIS A 183 12.27 6.29 7.28
CA HIS A 183 13.66 6.70 7.40
C HIS A 183 14.05 7.13 8.83
N ARG A 184 13.09 7.62 9.64
CA ARG A 184 13.30 8.00 11.06
C ARG A 184 13.20 6.84 12.04
N GLY A 185 12.58 5.75 11.60
CA GLY A 185 12.30 4.58 12.42
C GLY A 185 13.33 3.46 12.31
N ARG A 186 14.43 3.63 11.55
CA ARG A 186 15.44 2.56 11.36
C ARG A 186 16.00 2.10 12.72
N GLN A 187 15.73 0.84 13.04
CA GLN A 187 16.19 0.13 14.23
C GLN A 187 16.42 -1.33 13.84
N ALA A 188 17.26 -2.03 14.61
CA ALA A 188 17.42 -3.47 14.48
C ALA A 188 16.07 -4.18 14.70
N LEU A 189 15.81 -5.22 13.91
CA LEU A 189 14.60 -6.02 14.05
C LEU A 189 14.70 -6.87 15.32
N SER A 190 13.95 -6.50 16.35
CA SER A 190 13.72 -7.31 17.54
C SER A 190 12.28 -7.87 17.53
N PRO A 191 11.97 -8.92 18.30
CA PRO A 191 10.60 -9.45 18.37
C PRO A 191 9.54 -8.39 18.70
N ARG A 192 9.91 -7.41 19.54
CA ARG A 192 9.04 -6.27 19.86
C ARG A 192 8.85 -5.35 18.66
N VAL A 193 9.93 -4.92 17.99
CA VAL A 193 9.83 -4.05 16.80
C VAL A 193 9.02 -4.72 15.69
N LEU A 194 9.19 -6.04 15.51
CA LEU A 194 8.39 -6.83 14.56
C LEU A 194 6.90 -6.79 14.92
N ARG A 195 6.54 -7.05 16.18
CA ARG A 195 5.15 -6.98 16.64
C ARG A 195 4.54 -5.61 16.39
N GLU A 196 5.24 -4.55 16.78
CA GLU A 196 4.75 -3.19 16.67
C GLU A 196 4.58 -2.75 15.20
N ARG A 197 5.51 -3.13 14.32
CA ARG A 197 5.41 -2.80 12.88
C ARG A 197 4.35 -3.63 12.15
N LEU A 198 4.26 -4.92 12.46
CA LEU A 198 3.37 -5.84 11.74
C LEU A 198 1.92 -5.74 12.22
N LEU A 199 1.68 -5.67 13.52
CA LEU A 199 0.31 -5.67 14.07
C LEU A 199 -0.22 -4.26 14.29
N TRP A 200 0.62 -3.35 14.76
CA TRP A 200 0.20 -2.01 15.20
C TRP A 200 0.56 -0.89 14.24
N ASP A 201 1.32 -1.19 13.18
CA ASP A 201 1.83 -0.22 12.21
C ASP A 201 2.59 0.95 12.88
N ARG A 202 3.18 0.72 14.05
CA ARG A 202 3.88 1.72 14.85
C ARG A 202 5.36 1.79 14.45
N GLU A 203 5.85 3.01 14.29
CA GLU A 203 7.28 3.25 14.10
C GLU A 203 8.03 3.13 15.42
N ALA A 204 9.24 2.60 15.34
CA ALA A 204 10.06 2.36 16.52
C ALA A 204 10.55 3.64 17.21
N ALA A 205 10.54 4.78 16.50
CA ALA A 205 10.82 6.09 17.08
C ALA A 205 9.76 6.53 18.11
N GLY A 206 8.50 6.08 17.97
CA GLY A 206 7.46 6.31 18.98
C GLY A 206 7.70 5.50 20.25
N LEU A 207 8.27 4.30 20.13
CA LEU A 207 8.58 3.42 21.27
C LEU A 207 9.63 4.06 22.21
N ARG A 208 10.63 4.74 21.65
CA ARG A 208 11.67 5.43 22.45
C ARG A 208 11.12 6.60 23.29
N LYS A 209 10.11 7.31 22.77
CA LYS A 209 9.46 8.42 23.51
C LYS A 209 8.63 7.92 24.68
N GLU A 210 7.96 6.76 24.54
CA GLU A 210 7.21 6.14 25.64
C GLU A 210 8.12 5.59 26.74
N GLU A 211 9.37 5.26 26.42
CA GLU A 211 10.35 4.73 27.38
C GLU A 211 11.15 5.79 28.13
N GLY A 212 10.90 7.08 27.90
CA GLY A 212 11.66 8.16 28.53
C GLY A 212 13.15 8.18 28.15
N LEU A 213 13.56 7.44 27.11
CA LEU A 213 14.95 7.35 26.65
C LEU A 213 15.40 8.55 25.80
N CYS A 214 14.69 9.68 25.93
CA CYS A 214 15.16 10.98 25.43
C CYS A 214 15.70 11.76 26.64
N GLY A 215 17.01 11.65 26.86
CA GLY A 215 17.80 12.69 27.53
C GLY A 215 18.05 13.86 26.59
#